data_AF-A0A4Q3BPQ7-F1
#
_entry.id   AF-A0A4Q3BPQ7-F1
#
_cell.length_a   1.000
_cell.length_b   1.000
_cell.length_c   1.000
_cell.angle_alpha   90.00
_cell.angle_beta   90.00
_cell.angle_gamma   90.00
#
_symmetry.space_group_name_H-M   'P 1'
#
loop_
_entity.id
_entity.type
_entity.pdbx_description
1 polymer ?
#
loop_
_entity_poly.entity_id
_entity_poly.type
_entity_poly.pdbx_seq_one_letter_code
_entity_poly.pdbx_strand_id
1 'polypeptide(L)'
;MKKKIIFTVTNDLTFDQRMHKICTSLSNASYDVKLVGRKRRNSVPLQPKAFLQHRIYVIFEKGKLFYIEYNFRLFFYLLFQKADFFCAIDLDTILPNLFAGKIRGKN
;
A
#
# COMPACT_ATOMS: atom_id res chain seq x y z
N MET A 1 -10.61 -19.74 -1.48
CA MET A 1 -9.46 -18.90 -1.10
C MET A 1 -9.96 -17.50 -0.75
N LYS A 2 -9.45 -16.86 0.32
CA LYS A 2 -9.77 -15.46 0.62
C LYS A 2 -9.16 -14.58 -0.48
N LYS A 3 -9.97 -13.69 -1.07
CA LYS A 3 -9.48 -12.70 -2.05
C LYS A 3 -8.51 -11.75 -1.35
N LYS A 4 -7.32 -11.56 -1.91
CA LYS A 4 -6.27 -10.69 -1.39
C LYS A 4 -6.37 -9.30 -2.00
N ILE A 5 -6.49 -8.28 -1.16
CA ILE A 5 -6.59 -6.89 -1.59
C ILE A 5 -5.39 -6.14 -1.05
N ILE A 6 -4.66 -5.44 -1.92
CA ILE A 6 -3.55 -4.59 -1.54
C ILE A 6 -3.94 -3.14 -1.74
N PHE A 7 -4.03 -2.40 -0.65
CA PHE A 7 -4.19 -0.95 -0.65
C PHE A 7 -2.84 -0.27 -0.62
N THR A 8 -2.72 0.82 -1.37
CA THR A 8 -1.49 1.61 -1.44
C THR A 8 -1.79 3.08 -1.16
N VAL A 9 -0.98 3.66 -0.28
CA VAL A 9 -1.05 5.06 0.15
C VAL A 9 0.35 5.65 0.16
N THR A 10 0.52 6.98 0.11
CA THR A 10 1.82 7.67 0.24
C THR A 10 2.01 8.31 1.59
N ASN A 11 1.08 8.14 2.51
CA ASN A 11 1.17 8.62 3.89
C ASN A 11 1.76 7.55 4.82
N ASP A 12 1.95 7.96 6.08
CA ASP A 12 2.35 7.04 7.13
C ASP A 12 1.12 6.29 7.64
N LEU A 13 1.21 4.96 7.69
CA LEU A 13 0.11 4.09 8.07
C LEU A 13 -0.41 4.31 9.50
N THR A 14 0.40 4.85 10.43
CA THR A 14 -0.01 4.98 11.84
C THR A 14 -1.23 5.88 12.00
N PHE A 15 -1.33 6.94 11.21
CA PHE A 15 -2.30 8.02 11.43
C PHE A 15 -3.49 7.96 10.46
N ASP A 16 -3.52 7.00 9.54
CA ASP A 16 -4.59 6.89 8.55
C ASP A 16 -5.82 6.17 9.11
N GLN A 17 -6.61 6.89 9.91
CA GLN A 17 -7.85 6.36 10.49
C GLN A 17 -8.86 5.93 9.42
N ARG A 18 -8.89 6.60 8.27
CA ARG A 18 -9.78 6.26 7.15
C ARG A 18 -9.45 4.88 6.62
N MET A 19 -8.18 4.62 6.29
CA MET A 19 -7.74 3.32 5.80
C MET A 19 -7.83 2.24 6.87
N HIS A 20 -7.60 2.57 8.14
CA HIS A 20 -7.82 1.63 9.23
C HIS A 20 -9.26 1.12 9.29
N LYS A 21 -10.26 2.01 9.15
CA LYS A 21 -11.68 1.61 9.11
C LYS A 21 -11.96 0.70 7.91
N ILE A 22 -11.55 1.12 6.71
CA ILE A 22 -11.79 0.38 5.47
C ILE A 22 -11.13 -1.01 5.51
N CYS A 23 -9.84 -1.08 5.85
CA CYS A 23 -9.11 -2.34 5.90
C CYS A 23 -9.64 -3.27 6.99
N THR A 24 -10.06 -2.74 8.14
CA THR A 24 -10.67 -3.55 9.21
C THR A 24 -12.01 -4.13 8.76
N SER A 25 -12.89 -3.32 8.18
CA SER A 25 -14.19 -3.80 7.68
C SER A 25 -14.03 -4.90 6.63
N LEU A 26 -13.09 -4.75 5.69
CA LEU A 26 -12.81 -5.77 4.67
C LEU A 26 -12.19 -7.04 5.28
N SER A 27 -11.31 -6.90 6.26
CA SER A 27 -10.73 -8.06 6.97
C SER A 27 -11.80 -8.84 7.73
N ASN A 28 -12.73 -8.13 8.39
CA ASN A 28 -13.88 -8.72 9.06
C ASN A 28 -14.84 -9.40 8.08
N ALA A 29 -14.97 -8.87 6.86
CA ALA A 29 -15.68 -9.50 5.76
C ALA A 29 -14.91 -10.66 5.10
N SER A 30 -13.87 -11.19 5.75
CA SER A 30 -13.06 -12.34 5.31
C SER A 30 -12.21 -12.13 4.05
N TYR A 31 -11.84 -10.89 3.72
CA TYR A 31 -10.79 -10.60 2.75
C TYR A 31 -9.39 -10.65 3.39
N ASP A 32 -8.38 -11.02 2.62
CA ASP A 32 -6.97 -10.92 3.05
C ASP A 32 -6.43 -9.55 2.66
N VAL A 33 -6.43 -8.61 3.60
CA VAL A 33 -6.12 -7.21 3.33
C VAL A 33 -4.68 -6.90 3.70
N LYS A 34 -3.97 -6.21 2.81
CA LYS A 34 -2.67 -5.60 3.08
C LYS A 34 -2.69 -4.12 2.77
N LEU A 35 -2.23 -3.29 3.70
CA LEU A 35 -2.05 -1.85 3.53
C LEU A 35 -0.56 -1.53 3.38
N VAL A 36 -0.21 -0.85 2.29
CA VAL A 36 1.17 -0.50 1.93
C VAL A 36 1.32 1.02 1.94
N GLY A 37 2.25 1.54 2.72
CA GLY A 37 2.52 2.97 2.83
C GLY A 37 4.00 3.31 2.85
N ARG A 38 4.34 4.57 3.15
CA ARG A 38 5.74 4.97 3.35
C ARG A 38 6.20 4.74 4.80
N LYS A 39 7.50 4.49 4.96
CA LYS A 39 8.22 4.67 6.23
C LYS A 39 8.85 6.06 6.26
N ARG A 40 8.52 6.85 7.28
CA ARG A 40 9.20 8.12 7.62
C ARG A 40 10.27 7.83 8.68
N ARG A 41 11.25 8.73 8.84
CA ARG A 41 12.28 8.61 9.90
C ARG A 41 11.66 8.54 11.30
N ASN A 42 10.62 9.34 11.55
CA ASN A 42 9.94 9.40 12.84
C ASN A 42 8.68 8.51 12.90
N SER A 43 8.57 7.50 12.02
CA SER A 43 7.46 6.55 12.07
C SER A 43 7.53 5.73 13.35
N VAL A 44 6.46 5.80 14.15
CA VAL A 44 6.32 4.91 15.31
C VAL A 44 6.10 3.46 14.87
N PRO A 45 6.45 2.46 15.70
CA PRO A 45 6.21 1.05 15.39
C PRO A 45 4.76 0.77 15.01
N LEU A 46 4.57 -0.11 14.01
CA LEU A 46 3.24 -0.54 13.60
C LEU A 46 2.62 -1.40 14.69
N GLN A 47 1.43 -1.02 15.13
CA GLN A 47 0.64 -1.85 16.03
C GLN A 47 -0.03 -2.99 15.24
N PRO A 48 -0.17 -4.19 15.84
CA PRO A 48 -0.94 -5.28 15.24
C PRO A 48 -2.38 -4.82 14.91
N LYS A 49 -2.88 -5.23 13.74
CA LYS A 49 -4.23 -4.93 13.23
C LYS A 49 -4.83 -6.19 12.61
N ALA A 50 -6.13 -6.15 12.32
CA ALA A 50 -6.83 -7.22 11.60
C ALA A 50 -6.35 -7.43 10.14
N PHE A 51 -5.51 -6.53 9.63
CA PHE A 51 -4.93 -6.54 8.29
C PHE A 51 -3.41 -6.44 8.34
N LEU A 52 -2.75 -6.88 7.27
CA LEU A 52 -1.29 -6.77 7.14
C LEU A 52 -0.88 -5.34 6.82
N GLN A 53 0.26 -4.92 7.35
CA GLN A 53 0.80 -3.59 7.11
C GLN A 53 2.23 -3.71 6.59
N HIS A 54 2.55 -2.96 5.55
CA HIS A 54 3.90 -2.89 5.00
C HIS A 54 4.29 -1.44 4.76
N ARG A 55 5.52 -1.06 5.11
CA ARG A 55 6.05 0.27 4.83
C ARG A 55 7.24 0.17 3.92
N ILE A 56 7.18 0.88 2.80
CA ILE A 56 8.30 1.05 1.89
C ILE A 56 9.24 2.08 2.48
N TYR A 57 10.50 1.70 2.64
CA TYR A 57 11.56 2.63 3.01
C TYR A 57 11.90 3.54 1.83
N VAL A 58 11.94 4.85 2.09
CA VAL A 58 12.35 5.88 1.15
C VAL A 58 13.50 6.67 1.73
N ILE A 59 14.45 7.07 0.88
CA ILE A 59 15.62 7.87 1.24
C ILE A 59 15.24 9.35 1.21
N PHE A 60 14.50 9.77 0.18
CA PHE A 60 14.01 11.14 0.04
C PHE A 60 12.69 11.34 0.77
N GLU A 61 12.62 12.30 1.70
CA GLU A 61 11.39 12.54 2.47
C GLU A 61 10.48 13.63 1.88
N LYS A 62 11.00 14.45 0.96
CA LYS A 62 10.31 15.63 0.41
C LYS A 62 10.65 15.84 -1.08
N GLY A 63 9.78 16.61 -1.75
CA GLY A 63 9.98 17.06 -3.12
C GLY A 63 9.70 15.98 -4.18
N LYS A 64 10.05 16.29 -5.44
CA LYS A 64 9.78 15.41 -6.60
C LYS A 64 10.49 14.06 -6.49
N LEU A 65 11.72 14.06 -5.94
CA LEU A 65 12.52 12.84 -5.77
C LEU A 65 11.85 11.81 -4.85
N PHE A 66 11.11 12.27 -3.83
CA PHE A 66 10.32 11.38 -2.97
C PHE A 66 9.28 10.60 -3.80
N TYR A 67 8.48 11.30 -4.60
CA TYR A 67 7.41 10.66 -5.38
C TYR A 67 7.98 9.70 -6.42
N ILE A 68 9.10 10.04 -7.05
CA ILE A 68 9.78 9.17 -8.03
C ILE A 68 10.29 7.91 -7.33
N GLU A 69 11.06 8.04 -6.24
CA GLU A 69 11.59 6.90 -5.50
C GLU A 69 10.47 6.02 -4.95
N TYR A 70 9.46 6.63 -4.34
CA TYR A 70 8.33 5.91 -3.76
C TYR A 70 7.57 5.11 -4.81
N ASN A 71 7.20 5.74 -5.93
CA ASN A 71 6.47 5.07 -7.01
C ASN A 71 7.30 3.98 -7.68
N PHE A 72 8.60 4.21 -7.89
CA PHE A 72 9.50 3.19 -8.42
C PHE A 72 9.55 1.97 -7.48
N ARG A 73 9.83 2.18 -6.19
CA ARG A 73 9.87 1.09 -5.19
C ARG A 73 8.52 0.39 -5.05
N LEU A 74 7.43 1.15 -5.04
CA LEU A 74 6.07 0.61 -4.96
C LEU A 74 5.77 -0.27 -6.17
N PHE A 75 6.09 0.19 -7.38
CA PHE A 75 5.90 -0.58 -8.60
C PHE A 75 6.60 -1.95 -8.52
N PHE A 76 7.91 -1.97 -8.24
CA PHE A 76 8.64 -3.25 -8.12
C PHE A 76 8.12 -4.11 -6.98
N TYR A 77 7.77 -3.52 -5.83
CA TYR A 77 7.16 -4.27 -4.75
C TYR A 77 5.87 -4.97 -5.20
N LEU A 78 4.95 -4.24 -5.85
CA LEU A 78 3.67 -4.78 -6.32
C LEU A 78 3.84 -5.87 -7.39
N LEU A 79 4.87 -5.80 -8.23
CA LEU A 79 5.16 -6.83 -9.22
C LEU A 79 5.32 -8.23 -8.61
N PHE A 80 5.91 -8.30 -7.41
CA PHE A 80 6.17 -9.56 -6.71
C PHE A 80 5.10 -9.92 -5.66
N GLN A 81 4.13 -9.05 -5.38
CA GLN A 81 3.09 -9.33 -4.39
C GLN A 81 1.96 -10.21 -4.95
N LYS A 82 1.65 -11.36 -4.36
CA LYS A 82 0.39 -12.07 -4.66
C LYS A 82 -0.79 -11.21 -4.16
N ALA A 83 -1.73 -10.89 -5.04
CA ALA A 83 -2.93 -10.10 -4.77
C ALA A 83 -4.00 -10.42 -5.83
N ASP A 84 -5.27 -10.31 -5.53
CA ASP A 84 -6.34 -10.36 -6.53
C ASP A 84 -6.66 -8.94 -7.03
N PHE A 85 -6.64 -7.96 -6.12
CA PHE A 85 -6.94 -6.56 -6.41
C PHE A 85 -5.84 -5.62 -5.90
N PHE A 86 -5.54 -4.62 -6.72
CA PHE A 86 -4.67 -3.50 -6.36
C PHE A 86 -5.51 -2.23 -6.26
N CYS A 87 -5.50 -1.59 -5.10
CA CYS A 87 -6.27 -0.39 -4.83
C CYS A 87 -5.34 0.77 -4.51
N ALA A 88 -5.19 1.68 -5.48
CA ALA A 88 -4.55 2.97 -5.25
C ALA A 88 -5.51 3.90 -4.54
N ILE A 89 -5.12 4.37 -3.35
CA ILE A 89 -5.92 5.31 -2.56
C ILE A 89 -5.53 6.76 -2.86
N ASP A 90 -4.26 6.98 -3.14
CA ASP A 90 -3.73 8.29 -3.49
C ASP A 90 -3.43 8.38 -4.99
N LEU A 91 -3.69 9.56 -5.58
CA LEU A 91 -3.56 9.80 -7.02
C LEU A 91 -2.14 9.51 -7.53
N ASP A 92 -1.13 9.87 -6.74
CA ASP A 92 0.28 9.63 -7.03
C ASP A 92 0.66 8.15 -7.03
N THR A 93 -0.14 7.25 -6.41
CA THR A 93 0.06 5.79 -6.42
C THR A 93 -0.70 5.07 -7.53
N ILE A 94 -1.53 5.75 -8.32
CA ILE A 94 -2.33 5.08 -9.37
C ILE A 94 -1.44 4.44 -10.42
N LEU A 95 -0.40 5.14 -10.89
CA LEU A 95 0.50 4.65 -11.92
C LEU A 95 1.17 3.30 -11.58
N PRO A 96 1.84 3.12 -10.43
CA PRO A 96 2.43 1.83 -10.10
C PRO A 96 1.39 0.72 -9.96
N ASN A 97 0.18 1.00 -9.46
CA ASN A 97 -0.89 0.00 -9.34
C ASN A 97 -1.42 -0.41 -10.72
N LEU A 98 -1.68 0.54 -11.62
CA LEU A 98 -2.14 0.26 -12.98
C LEU A 98 -1.11 -0.53 -13.78
N PHE A 99 0.16 -0.11 -13.75
CA PHE A 99 1.21 -0.81 -14.48
C PHE A 99 1.46 -2.21 -13.90
N ALA A 100 1.53 -2.36 -12.57
CA ALA A 100 1.70 -3.67 -11.95
C ALA A 100 0.47 -4.56 -12.15
N GLY A 101 -0.73 -4.00 -12.14
CA GLY A 101 -1.98 -4.70 -12.46
C GLY A 101 -1.98 -5.21 -13.89
N LYS A 102 -1.69 -4.34 -14.87
CA LYS A 102 -1.62 -4.69 -16.29
C LYS A 102 -0.60 -5.79 -16.59
N ILE A 103 0.61 -5.68 -16.04
CA ILE A 103 1.67 -6.68 -16.24
C ILE A 103 1.27 -8.04 -15.66
N ARG A 104 0.45 -8.04 -14.60
CA ARG A 104 0.09 -9.27 -13.87
C ARG A 104 -1.31 -9.80 -14.20
N GLY A 105 -2.01 -9.17 -15.15
CA GLY A 105 -3.39 -9.53 -15.50
C GLY A 105 -4.39 -9.30 -14.36
N LYS A 106 -4.17 -8.28 -13.53
CA LYS A 106 -5.01 -7.95 -12.36
C LYS A 106 -5.64 -6.58 -12.56
N ASN A 107 -6.96 -6.51 -12.38
CA ASN A 107 -7.76 -5.29 -12.45
C ASN A 107 -8.15 -4.86 -11.04
#